data_AF-A0A1J4LVF8-F1
#
_entry.id   AF-A0A1J4LVF8-F1
#
_cell.length_a   1.000
_cell.length_b   1.000
_cell.length_c   1.000
_cell.angle_alpha   90.00
_cell.angle_beta   90.00
_cell.angle_gamma   90.00
#
_symmetry.space_group_name_H-M   'P 1'
#
loop_
_entity.id
_entity.type
_entity.pdbx_description
1 polymer ?
#
loop_
_entity_poly.entity_id
_entity_poly.type
_entity_poly.pdbx_seq_one_letter_code
_entity_poly.pdbx_strand_id
1 'polypeptide(L)' 'MSEEVPVRRTDLYALVVISVVGGLALASWMMPPALSPEFANAIFVGTMLLAFFLFIPVMGVRLFIEDWKEG' A
#
# COMPACT_ATOMS: atom_id res chain seq x y z
N MET A 1 -29.90 6.00 2.51
CA MET A 1 -28.65 6.38 1.82
C MET A 1 -27.62 5.31 2.13
N SER A 2 -27.40 4.35 1.23
CA SER A 2 -26.14 3.62 1.24
C SER A 2 -25.12 4.58 0.61
N GLU A 3 -24.44 5.37 1.44
CA GLU A 3 -23.30 6.13 0.96
C GLU A 3 -22.31 5.12 0.37
N GLU A 4 -22.19 5.09 -0.96
CA GLU A 4 -21.17 4.30 -1.62
C GLU A 4 -19.83 4.80 -1.12
N VAL A 5 -19.20 4.00 -0.25
CA VAL A 5 -17.85 4.30 0.22
C VAL A 5 -16.98 4.41 -1.04
N PRO A 6 -16.22 5.50 -1.22
CA PRO A 6 -15.42 5.72 -2.43
C PRO A 6 -14.30 4.68 -2.61
N VAL A 7 -14.14 3.76 -1.65
CA VAL A 7 -13.13 2.71 -1.55
C VAL A 7 -13.71 1.36 -1.96
N ARG A 8 -13.17 0.77 -3.04
CA ARG A 8 -13.48 -0.59 -3.45
C ARG A 8 -12.57 -1.58 -2.73
N ARG A 9 -13.01 -2.83 -2.60
CA ARG A 9 -12.18 -3.92 -2.02
C ARG A 9 -10.87 -4.12 -2.80
N THR A 10 -10.91 -3.94 -4.11
CA THR A 10 -9.73 -3.99 -4.99
C THR A 10 -8.65 -3.01 -4.57
N ASP A 11 -9.04 -1.83 -4.10
CA ASP A 11 -8.13 -0.75 -3.74
C ASP A 11 -7.42 -1.10 -2.42
N LEU A 12 -8.16 -1.71 -1.49
CA LEU A 12 -7.59 -2.24 -0.26
C LEU A 12 -6.60 -3.37 -0.55
N TYR A 13 -6.92 -4.29 -1.47
CA TYR A 13 -5.99 -5.35 -1.87
C TYR A 13 -4.72 -4.76 -2.52
N ALA A 14 -4.87 -3.82 -3.44
CA ALA A 14 -3.74 -3.15 -4.08
C ALA A 14 -2.86 -2.43 -3.06
N LEU A 15 -3.48 -1.68 -2.14
CA LEU A 15 -2.78 -0.96 -1.08
C LEU A 15 -2.00 -1.91 -0.17
N VAL A 16 -2.62 -3.01 0.27
CA VAL A 16 -1.95 -4.02 1.11
C VAL A 16 -0.75 -4.62 0.37
N VAL A 17 -0.93 -5.06 -0.87
CA VAL A 17 0.14 -5.70 -1.65
C VAL A 17 1.31 -4.75 -1.87
N ILE A 18 1.05 -3.52 -2.35
CA ILE A 18 2.10 -2.53 -2.61
C ILE A 18 2.82 -2.14 -1.32
N SER A 19 2.09 -1.98 -0.22
CA SER A 19 2.68 -1.57 1.06
C SER A 19 3.52 -2.66 1.69
N VAL A 20 3.10 -3.94 1.63
CA VAL A 20 3.88 -5.06 2.14
C VAL A 20 5.14 -5.28 1.32
N VAL A 21 5.03 -5.27 -0.01
CA VAL A 21 6.18 -5.41 -0.90
C VAL A 21 7.14 -4.24 -0.74
N GLY A 22 6.63 -3.01 -0.67
CA GLY A 22 7.43 -1.81 -0.44
C GLY A 22 8.08 -1.80 0.95
N GLY A 23 7.37 -2.23 1.99
CA GLY A 23 7.91 -2.31 3.35
C GLY A 23 9.04 -3.32 3.44
N LEU A 24 8.89 -4.47 2.77
CA LEU A 24 9.95 -5.46 2.63
C LEU A 24 11.16 -4.92 1.87
N ALA A 25 10.93 -4.22 0.75
CA ALA A 25 12.00 -3.61 -0.05
C ALA A 25 12.75 -2.54 0.74
N LEU A 26 12.04 -1.66 1.45
CA LEU A 26 12.64 -0.62 2.30
C LEU A 26 13.44 -1.22 3.46
N ALA A 27 12.90 -2.21 4.16
CA ALA A 27 13.62 -2.89 5.23
C ALA A 27 14.91 -3.54 4.70
N SER A 28 14.82 -4.23 3.56
CA SER A 28 15.98 -4.86 2.89
C SER A 28 17.02 -3.86 2.39
N TRP A 29 16.59 -2.63 2.11
CA TRP A 29 17.49 -1.53 1.72
C TRP A 29 18.22 -0.93 2.93
N MET A 30 17.53 -0.82 4.07
CA MET A 30 18.06 -0.19 5.27
C MET A 30 18.98 -1.11 6.08
N MET A 31 18.75 -2.41 6.04
CA MET A 31 19.55 -3.38 6.79
C MET A 31 19.60 -4.74 6.09
N PRO A 32 20.63 -5.57 6.37
CA PRO A 32 20.74 -6.91 5.82
C PRO A 32 19.48 -7.75 6.14
N PRO A 33 18.87 -8.40 5.14
CA PRO A 33 17.74 -9.29 5.38
C PRO A 33 18.11 -10.43 6.32
N ALA A 34 17.41 -10.51 7.46
CA ALA A 34 17.63 -11.54 8.47
C ALA A 34 16.32 -11.90 9.16
N LEU A 35 16.16 -13.17 9.56
CA LEU A 35 15.03 -13.61 10.37
C LEU A 35 15.23 -13.16 11.83
N SER A 36 14.99 -11.89 12.07
CA SER A 36 15.19 -11.22 13.36
C SER A 36 13.97 -10.37 13.72
N PRO A 37 13.67 -10.19 15.02
CA PRO A 37 12.61 -9.28 15.47
C PRO A 37 12.77 -7.86 14.93
N GLU A 38 14.01 -7.38 14.84
CA GLU A 38 14.34 -6.03 14.35
C GLU A 38 13.98 -5.87 12.88
N PHE A 39 14.32 -6.85 12.04
CA PHE A 39 13.98 -6.84 10.62
C PHE A 39 12.47 -6.95 10.40
N ALA A 40 11.79 -7.82 11.16
CA ALA A 40 10.33 -7.93 11.10
C ALA A 40 9.63 -6.61 11.51
N ASN A 41 10.13 -5.95 12.55
CA ASN A 41 9.63 -4.65 12.96
C ASN A 41 9.87 -3.57 11.90
N ALA A 42 11.04 -3.56 11.25
CA ALA A 42 11.33 -2.62 10.16
C ALA A 42 10.37 -2.81 8.97
N ILE A 43 10.09 -4.05 8.57
CA ILE A 43 9.08 -4.37 7.53
C ILE A 43 7.71 -3.87 7.96
N PHE A 44 7.30 -4.14 9.20
CA PHE A 44 5.99 -3.77 9.71
C PHE A 44 5.79 -2.25 9.73
N VAL A 45 6.74 -1.50 10.30
CA VAL A 45 6.71 -0.04 10.34
C VAL A 45 6.73 0.54 8.93
N GLY A 46 7.60 0.03 8.05
CA GLY A 46 7.67 0.45 6.64
C GLY A 46 6.35 0.21 5.91
N THR A 47 5.73 -0.97 6.11
CA THR A 47 4.43 -1.32 5.55
C THR A 47 3.34 -0.38 6.05
N MET A 48 3.29 -0.08 7.36
CA MET A 48 2.29 0.82 7.93
C MET A 48 2.44 2.24 7.38
N LEU A 49 3.67 2.76 7.30
CA LEU A 49 3.92 4.08 6.73
C LEU A 49 3.52 4.14 5.26
N LEU A 50 3.91 3.15 4.46
CA LEU A 50 3.52 3.09 3.06
C LEU A 50 2.01 2.99 2.89
N ALA A 51 1.33 2.16 3.67
CA ALA A 51 -0.13 2.04 3.62
C ALA A 51 -0.80 3.37 3.94
N PHE A 52 -0.30 4.12 4.92
CA PHE A 52 -0.81 5.44 5.28
C PHE A 52 -0.59 6.46 4.15
N PHE A 53 0.62 6.58 3.62
CA PHE A 53 0.95 7.56 2.59
C PHE A 53 0.37 7.23 1.22
N LEU A 54 0.27 5.93 0.87
CA LEU A 54 -0.23 5.48 -0.43
C LEU A 54 -1.74 5.32 -0.48
N PHE A 55 -2.46 5.45 0.64
CA PHE A 55 -3.92 5.36 0.66
C PHE A 55 -4.56 6.28 -0.37
N ILE A 56 -4.28 7.59 -0.31
CA ILE A 56 -4.85 8.57 -1.24
C ILE A 56 -4.35 8.33 -2.69
N PRO A 57 -3.04 8.15 -2.95
CA PRO A 57 -2.55 7.84 -4.29
C PRO A 57 -3.18 6.61 -4.94
N VAL A 58 -3.30 5.49 -4.21
CA VAL A 58 -3.90 4.25 -4.74
C VAL A 58 -5.35 4.50 -5.14
N MET A 59 -6.10 5.20 -4.31
CA MET A 59 -7.47 5.62 -4.62
C MET A 59 -7.53 6.56 -5.82
N GLY A 60 -6.65 7.54 -5.90
CA GLY A 60 -6.59 8.53 -6.98
C GLY A 60 -6.25 7.91 -8.33
N VAL A 61 -5.22 7.06 -8.39
CA VAL A 61 -4.81 6.36 -9.61
C VAL A 61 -5.96 5.55 -10.21
N ARG A 62 -6.77 4.89 -9.37
CA ARG A 62 -7.95 4.16 -9.84
C ARG A 62 -8.94 5.08 -10.57
N LEU A 63 -9.27 6.23 -9.98
CA LEU A 63 -10.20 7.19 -10.57
C LEU A 63 -9.69 7.68 -11.94
N PHE A 64 -8.41 8.00 -12.06
CA PHE A 64 -7.82 8.39 -13.35
C PHE A 64 -7.87 7.27 -14.40
N ILE A 65 -7.66 6.01 -13.99
CA ILE A 65 -7.76 4.85 -14.90
C ILE A 65 -9.21 4.60 -15.33
N GLU A 66 -10.17 4.80 -14.42
CA GLU A 66 -11.61 4.70 -14.71
C GLU A 66 -12.02 5.77 -15.72
N ASP A 67 -11.67 7.04 -15.47
CA ASP A 67 -11.94 8.16 -16.39
C ASP A 67 -11.31 7.92 -17.78
N TRP A 68 -10.09 7.37 -17.85
CA TRP A 68 -9.43 7.10 -19.13
C TRP A 68 -10.06 5.94 -19.93
N LYS A 69 -10.73 5.00 -19.27
CA LYS A 69 -11.41 3.89 -19.95
C LYS A 69 -12.79 4.26 -20.49
N GLU A 70 -13.42 5.28 -19.90
CA GLU A 70 -14.75 5.74 -20.28
C GLU A 70 -14.75 6.86 -21.34
N GLY A 71 -13.60 7.51 -21.58
CA GLY A 71 -13.38 8.50 -22.65
C GLY A 71 -12.86 7.92 -23.95
#